data_AF-A0A2S6S011-F1
#
_entry.id   AF-A0A2S6S011-F1
#
_cell.length_a   1.000
_cell.length_b   1.000
_cell.length_c   1.000
_cell.angle_alpha   90.00
_cell.angle_beta   90.00
_cell.angle_gamma   90.00
#
_symmetry.space_group_name_H-M   'P 1'
#
loop_
_entity.id
_entity.type
_entity.pdbx_description
1 polymer ?
#
loop_
_entity_poly.entity_id
_entity_poly.type
_entity_poly.pdbx_seq_one_letter_code
_entity_poly.pdbx_strand_id
1 'polypeptide(L)'
;MKNYLIGLFLILSMVIVYLFFFSQNSIFTQIKLKKKIAENKEILNSLQKEREELQDNVKKLKSNDTEFLDNLARDKYDMSDPDEVIIFNNKE
;
A
#
# COMPACT_ATOMS: atom_id res chain seq x y z
N MET A 1 -11.16 -61.10 3.54
CA MET A 1 -12.03 -59.91 3.71
C MET A 1 -11.33 -58.71 4.34
N LYS A 2 -10.46 -58.90 5.35
CA LYS A 2 -9.76 -57.82 6.06
C LYS A 2 -8.86 -56.92 5.17
N ASN A 3 -8.19 -57.50 4.16
CA ASN A 3 -7.28 -56.76 3.27
C ASN A 3 -8.01 -55.83 2.29
N TYR A 4 -9.23 -56.19 1.86
CA TYR A 4 -10.07 -55.34 1.00
C TYR A 4 -10.61 -54.12 1.74
N LEU A 5 -10.94 -54.30 3.03
CA LEU A 5 -11.33 -53.20 3.91
C LEU A 5 -10.18 -52.21 4.15
N ILE A 6 -8.94 -52.72 4.31
CA ILE A 6 -7.75 -51.86 4.43
C ILE A 6 -7.51 -51.05 3.14
N GLY A 7 -7.67 -51.66 1.97
CA GLY A 7 -7.51 -51.00 0.68
C GLY A 7 -8.57 -49.91 0.45
N LEU A 8 -9.83 -50.20 0.80
CA LEU A 8 -10.92 -49.23 0.75
C LEU A 8 -10.63 -48.02 1.65
N PHE A 9 -10.11 -48.26 2.87
CA PHE A 9 -9.80 -47.18 3.81
C PHE A 9 -8.65 -46.29 3.32
N LEU A 10 -7.65 -46.86 2.67
CA LEU A 10 -6.55 -46.12 2.05
C LEU A 10 -7.03 -45.22 0.90
N ILE A 11 -7.88 -45.75 0.03
CA ILE A 11 -8.46 -44.99 -1.08
C ILE A 11 -9.32 -43.85 -0.54
N LEU A 12 -10.15 -44.13 0.47
CA LEU A 12 -11.01 -43.12 1.10
C LEU A 12 -10.17 -42.00 1.75
N SER A 13 -9.09 -42.37 2.45
CA SER A 13 -8.14 -41.41 3.02
C SER A 13 -7.48 -40.53 1.96
N MET A 14 -7.05 -41.11 0.84
CA MET A 14 -6.48 -40.35 -0.28
C MET A 14 -7.48 -39.36 -0.89
N VAL A 15 -8.75 -39.77 -1.05
CA VAL A 15 -9.81 -38.89 -1.56
C VAL A 15 -10.07 -37.73 -0.59
N ILE A 16 -10.10 -37.99 0.71
CA ILE A 16 -10.29 -36.95 1.74
C ILE A 16 -9.14 -35.94 1.71
N VAL A 17 -7.89 -36.42 1.63
CA VAL A 17 -6.71 -35.55 1.54
C VAL A 17 -6.75 -34.73 0.24
N TYR A 18 -7.10 -35.36 -0.89
CA TYR A 18 -7.23 -34.67 -2.17
C TYR A 18 -8.29 -33.55 -2.12
N LEU A 19 -9.46 -33.81 -1.53
CA LEU A 19 -10.51 -32.80 -1.35
C LEU A 19 -10.08 -31.67 -0.42
N PHE A 20 -9.28 -31.97 0.62
CA PHE A 20 -8.72 -30.96 1.52
C PHE A 20 -7.72 -30.04 0.81
N PHE A 21 -6.86 -30.59 -0.05
CA PHE A 21 -5.88 -29.81 -0.82
C PHE A 21 -6.50 -29.07 -2.01
N PHE A 22 -7.50 -29.65 -2.67
CA PHE A 22 -8.18 -29.07 -3.84
C PHE A 22 -9.30 -28.09 -3.45
N SER A 23 -9.66 -28.01 -2.17
CA SER A 23 -10.56 -26.98 -1.65
C SER A 23 -9.92 -25.60 -1.78
N GLN A 24 -10.54 -24.75 -2.61
CA GLN A 24 -10.10 -23.37 -2.91
C GLN A 24 -9.92 -22.48 -1.66
N ASN A 25 -10.48 -22.91 -0.53
CA ASN A 25 -10.46 -22.24 0.77
C ASN A 25 -9.26 -22.65 1.64
N SER A 26 -8.17 -23.12 1.03
CA SER A 26 -6.95 -23.46 1.75
C SER A 26 -6.54 -22.31 2.68
N ILE A 27 -6.06 -22.64 3.88
CA ILE A 27 -5.71 -21.68 4.93
C ILE A 27 -4.71 -20.61 4.40
N PHE A 28 -3.86 -21.00 3.43
CA PHE A 28 -2.96 -20.10 2.71
C PHE A 28 -3.69 -18.97 1.97
N THR A 29 -4.84 -19.25 1.37
CA THR A 29 -5.69 -18.26 0.70
C THR A 29 -6.12 -17.19 1.69
N GLN A 30 -6.55 -17.59 2.89
CA GLN A 30 -6.99 -16.64 3.93
C GLN A 30 -5.84 -15.76 4.43
N ILE A 31 -4.65 -16.33 4.63
CA ILE A 31 -3.46 -15.57 5.02
C ILE A 31 -3.06 -14.58 3.93
N LYS A 32 -3.05 -15.01 2.67
CA LYS A 32 -2.73 -14.16 1.52
C LYS A 32 -3.76 -13.02 1.36
N LEU A 33 -5.05 -13.31 1.55
CA LEU A 33 -6.09 -12.28 1.53
C LEU A 33 -5.92 -11.28 2.68
N LYS A 34 -5.65 -11.75 3.91
CA LYS A 34 -5.42 -10.85 5.05
C LYS A 34 -4.23 -9.91 4.80
N LYS A 35 -3.13 -10.44 4.23
CA LYS A 35 -1.97 -9.64 3.85
C LYS A 35 -2.34 -8.57 2.81
N LYS A 36 -3.03 -8.95 1.74
CA LYS A 36 -3.51 -8.00 0.71
C LYS A 36 -4.44 -6.92 1.28
N ILE A 37 -5.31 -7.28 2.23
CA ILE A 37 -6.19 -6.31 2.89
C ILE A 37 -5.36 -5.30 3.69
N ALA A 38 -4.33 -5.75 4.42
CA ALA A 38 -3.45 -4.86 5.17
C ALA A 38 -2.68 -3.91 4.24
N GLU A 39 -2.08 -4.43 3.17
CA GLU A 39 -1.35 -3.64 2.16
C GLU A 39 -2.27 -2.59 1.51
N ASN A 40 -3.46 -3.00 1.05
CA ASN A 40 -4.42 -2.09 0.45
C ASN A 40 -4.90 -1.02 1.44
N LYS A 41 -5.01 -1.34 2.73
CA LYS A 41 -5.41 -0.37 3.75
C LYS A 41 -4.31 0.66 4.00
N GLU A 42 -3.05 0.27 3.98
CA GLU A 42 -1.93 1.21 4.08
C GLU A 42 -1.89 2.15 2.87
N ILE A 43 -2.04 1.61 1.65
CA ILE A 43 -2.11 2.40 0.42
C ILE A 43 -3.30 3.37 0.45
N LEU A 44 -4.46 2.90 0.91
CA LEU A 44 -5.64 3.75 1.04
C LEU A 44 -5.41 4.90 2.03
N ASN A 45 -4.79 4.62 3.17
CA ASN A 45 -4.46 5.64 4.16
C ASN A 45 -3.45 6.66 3.63
N SER A 46 -2.43 6.22 2.87
CA SER A 46 -1.45 7.15 2.29
C SER A 46 -2.10 8.07 1.25
N LEU A 47 -2.93 7.50 0.37
CA LEU A 47 -3.68 8.27 -0.64
C LEU A 47 -4.67 9.25 0.00
N GLN A 48 -5.31 8.85 1.11
CA GLN A 48 -6.23 9.75 1.82
C GLN A 48 -5.49 10.93 2.43
N LYS A 49 -4.32 10.70 3.03
CA LYS A 49 -3.47 11.77 3.58
C LYS A 49 -2.98 12.73 2.49
N GLU A 50 -2.50 12.19 1.36
CA GLU A 50 -2.08 12.99 0.21
C GLU A 50 -3.22 13.85 -0.32
N ARG A 51 -4.43 13.27 -0.39
CA ARG A 51 -5.64 13.98 -0.81
C ARG A 51 -6.04 15.12 0.14
N GLU A 52 -5.89 14.93 1.45
CA GLU A 52 -6.13 15.97 2.45
C GLU A 52 -5.12 17.12 2.31
N GLU A 53 -3.85 16.81 2.13
CA GLU A 53 -2.79 17.79 1.92
C GLU A 53 -2.99 18.60 0.64
N LEU A 54 -3.29 17.92 -0.47
CA LEU A 54 -3.66 18.56 -1.73
C LEU A 54 -4.87 19.47 -1.58
N GLN A 55 -5.88 19.06 -0.82
CA GLN A 55 -7.08 19.85 -0.59
C GLN A 55 -6.79 21.12 0.23
N ASP A 56 -5.91 21.03 1.23
CA ASP A 56 -5.43 22.18 2.00
C ASP A 56 -4.62 23.14 1.13
N ASN A 57 -3.71 22.62 0.29
CA ASN A 57 -2.96 23.42 -0.67
C ASN A 57 -3.89 24.15 -1.66
N VAL A 58 -4.89 23.46 -2.21
CA VAL A 58 -5.91 24.09 -3.08
C VAL A 58 -6.68 25.19 -2.33
N LYS A 59 -6.97 24.99 -1.04
CA LYS A 59 -7.64 26.00 -0.22
C LYS A 59 -6.76 27.24 -0.04
N LYS A 60 -5.47 27.06 0.29
CA LYS A 60 -4.49 28.16 0.43
C LYS A 60 -4.32 28.95 -0.87
N LEU A 61 -4.25 28.26 -2.00
CA LEU A 61 -4.23 28.88 -3.32
C LEU A 61 -5.49 29.72 -3.60
N LYS A 62 -6.67 29.22 -3.21
CA LYS A 62 -7.94 29.95 -3.40
C LYS A 62 -8.10 31.15 -2.47
N SER A 63 -7.49 31.14 -1.29
CA SER A 63 -7.52 32.26 -0.36
C SER A 63 -6.60 33.42 -0.75
N ASN A 64 -5.87 33.33 -1.88
CA ASN A 64 -4.88 34.32 -2.30
C ASN A 64 -3.84 34.62 -1.19
N ASP A 65 -3.41 33.58 -0.50
CA ASP A 65 -2.33 33.69 0.49
C ASP A 65 -1.03 34.08 -0.24
N THR A 66 -0.61 35.33 -0.07
CA THR A 66 0.51 35.92 -0.82
C THR A 66 1.84 35.29 -0.44
N GLU A 67 2.00 34.86 0.82
CA GLU A 67 3.23 34.22 1.30
C GLU A 67 3.35 32.80 0.74
N PHE A 68 2.22 32.06 0.71
CA PHE A 68 2.20 30.73 0.10
C PHE A 68 2.47 30.78 -1.42
N LEU A 69 1.91 31.78 -2.13
CA LEU A 69 2.12 31.96 -3.56
C LEU A 69 3.56 32.38 -3.90
N ASP A 70 4.18 33.23 -3.08
CA ASP A 70 5.57 33.64 -3.23
C ASP A 70 6.53 32.45 -3.05
N ASN A 71 6.35 31.69 -1.96
CA ASN A 71 7.13 30.47 -1.70
C ASN A 71 6.97 29.43 -2.82
N LEU A 72 5.76 29.23 -3.34
CA LEU A 72 5.50 28.31 -4.44
C LEU A 72 6.17 28.75 -5.76
N ALA A 73 6.17 30.05 -6.04
CA ALA A 73 6.85 30.59 -7.22
C ALA A 73 8.37 30.42 -7.10
N ARG A 74 8.92 30.71 -5.92
CA ARG A 74 10.34 30.58 -5.63
C ARG A 74 10.84 29.15 -5.79
N ASP A 75 10.12 28.18 -5.23
CA ASP A 75 10.44 26.75 -5.39
C ASP A 75 10.40 26.32 -6.88
N LYS A 76 9.37 26.77 -7.62
CA LYS A 76 9.21 26.42 -9.04
C LYS A 76 10.32 27.00 -9.94
N TYR A 77 10.85 28.17 -9.62
CA TYR A 77 11.87 28.85 -10.41
C TYR A 77 13.27 28.79 -9.80
N ASP A 78 13.46 28.00 -8.75
CA ASP A 78 14.73 27.85 -8.03
C ASP A 78 15.29 29.21 -7.55
N MET A 79 14.41 30.05 -7.00
CA MET A 79 14.74 31.39 -6.50
C MET A 79 14.88 31.37 -4.98
N SER A 80 16.00 31.88 -4.46
CA SER A 80 16.19 32.06 -3.02
C SER A 80 15.44 33.28 -2.48
N ASP A 81 15.34 33.34 -1.15
CA ASP A 81 14.81 34.52 -0.48
C ASP A 81 15.79 35.67 -0.69
N PRO A 82 15.32 36.92 -0.85
CA PRO A 82 16.18 38.10 -0.79
C PRO A 82 17.16 38.10 0.39
N ASP A 83 16.75 37.54 1.55
CA ASP A 83 17.55 37.51 2.78
C ASP A 83 18.25 36.15 3.03
N GLU A 84 18.14 35.17 2.12
CA GLU A 84 18.77 33.85 2.26
C GLU A 84 20.18 33.80 1.64
N VAL A 85 21.11 33.18 2.37
CA VAL A 85 22.45 32.87 1.87
C VAL A 85 22.46 31.43 1.34
N ILE A 86 22.54 31.27 0.01
CA ILE A 86 22.67 29.94 -0.62
C ILE A 86 24.09 29.41 -0.41
N ILE A 87 24.21 28.23 0.21
CA ILE A 87 25.49 27.52 0.37
C ILE A 87 25.49 26.30 -0.56
N PHE A 88 26.24 26.37 -1.66
CA PHE A 88 26.44 25.22 -2.54
C PHE A 88 27.46 24.26 -1.93
N ASN A 89 26.99 23.09 -1.49
CA ASN A 89 27.87 22.02 -0.99
C ASN A 89 28.38 21.19 -2.18
N ASN A 90 29.46 21.61 -2.83
CA ASN A 90 30.17 20.78 -3.80
C ASN A 90 30.92 19.68 -3.04
N LYS A 91 30.29 18.50 -2.93
CA LYS A 91 31.01 17.26 -2.67
C LYS A 91 31.45 16.70 -4.02
N GLU A 92 32.73 16.87 -4.33
CA GLU A 92 33.43 16.11 -5.37
C GLU A 92 33.38 14.60 -5.09
#